data_AF-A0A9Q3GZJ7-F1
#
_entry.id   AF-A0A9Q3GZJ7-F1
#
_cell.length_a   1.000
_cell.length_b   1.000
_cell.length_c   1.000
_cell.angle_alpha   90.00
_cell.angle_beta   90.00
_cell.angle_gamma   90.00
#
_symmetry.space_group_name_H-M   'P 1'
#
loop_
_entity.id
_entity.type
_entity.pdbx_description
1 polymer ?
#
loop_
_entity_poly.entity_id
_entity_poly.type
_entity_poly.pdbx_seq_one_letter_code
_entity_poly.pdbx_strand_id
1 'polypeptide(L)'
;MKTYARHKNCGILFQLLQQKYRSPELKSQLGEAWLRDYKDNNFFLVDSLLYHIEKHTSSLTVVDRDHISLILQECHAYPYMGHMSEDRTKKRVASTAWWPKWEQ
;
A
#
# COMPACT_ATOMS: atom_id res chain seq x y z
N MET A 1 11.15 -8.21 1.73
CA MET A 1 11.35 -7.69 0.35
C MET A 1 10.85 -8.59 -0.78
N LYS A 2 10.73 -9.93 -0.62
CA LYS A 2 10.19 -10.85 -1.66
C LYS A 2 8.73 -10.61 -2.04
N THR A 3 7.97 -9.95 -1.16
CA THR A 3 6.53 -9.75 -1.24
C THR A 3 6.12 -8.84 -2.40
N TYR A 4 6.79 -7.69 -2.55
CA TYR A 4 6.50 -6.74 -3.65
C TYR A 4 6.90 -7.27 -5.02
N ALA A 5 7.91 -8.12 -5.09
CA ALA A 5 8.40 -8.71 -6.34
C ALA A 5 7.35 -9.60 -7.03
N ARG A 6 6.40 -10.16 -6.27
CA ARG A 6 5.30 -10.97 -6.80
C ARG A 6 4.13 -10.14 -7.32
N HIS A 7 4.09 -8.84 -7.01
CA HIS A 7 3.01 -7.96 -7.41
C HIS A 7 3.49 -6.97 -8.47
N LYS A 8 2.99 -7.12 -9.72
CA LYS A 8 3.45 -6.39 -10.91
C LYS A 8 3.64 -4.88 -10.66
N ASN A 9 2.60 -4.20 -10.17
CA ASN A 9 2.66 -2.74 -9.98
C ASN A 9 3.65 -2.33 -8.88
N CYS A 10 3.80 -3.13 -7.82
CA CYS A 10 4.74 -2.81 -6.75
C CYS A 10 6.18 -3.01 -7.24
N GLY A 11 6.47 -4.08 -7.97
CA GLY A 11 7.77 -4.29 -8.58
C GLY A 11 8.17 -3.12 -9.50
N ILE A 12 7.23 -2.65 -10.33
CA ILE A 12 7.43 -1.49 -11.20
C ILE A 12 7.66 -0.21 -10.38
N LEU A 13 6.84 0.05 -9.36
CA LEU A 13 7.01 1.21 -8.48
C LEU A 13 8.35 1.19 -7.74
N PHE A 14 8.79 0.03 -7.26
CA PHE A 14 10.11 -0.11 -6.65
C PHE A 14 11.21 0.31 -7.60
N GLN A 15 11.17 -0.15 -8.85
CA GLN A 15 12.15 0.24 -9.86
C GLN A 15 12.06 1.74 -10.18
N LEU A 16 10.85 2.27 -10.37
CA LEU A 16 10.62 3.68 -10.68
C LEU A 16 11.05 4.65 -9.57
N LEU A 17 10.93 4.24 -8.30
CA LEU A 17 11.24 5.07 -7.13
C LEU A 17 12.69 4.90 -6.67
N GLN A 18 13.34 3.76 -6.95
CA GLN A 18 14.77 3.55 -6.69
C GLN A 18 15.66 4.12 -7.79
N GLN A 19 15.19 4.12 -9.04
CA GLN A 19 15.96 4.69 -10.14
C GLN A 19 15.99 6.22 -10.06
N LYS A 20 17.19 6.80 -10.17
CA LYS A 20 17.37 8.26 -10.32
C LYS A 20 16.81 8.79 -11.66
N TYR A 21 16.50 7.92 -12.62
CA TYR A 21 16.06 8.30 -13.96
C TYR A 21 14.63 7.82 -14.25
N ARG A 22 13.85 8.66 -14.95
CA ARG A 22 12.47 8.37 -15.32
C ARG A 22 12.44 7.48 -16.56
N SER A 23 12.07 6.21 -16.39
CA SER A 23 11.88 5.24 -17.47
C SER A 23 10.42 5.27 -17.98
N PRO A 24 10.10 5.89 -19.13
CA PRO A 24 8.72 6.03 -19.61
C PRO A 24 8.05 4.69 -19.90
N GLU A 25 8.82 3.71 -20.34
CA GLU A 25 8.41 2.33 -20.62
C GLU A 25 7.95 1.56 -19.38
N LEU A 26 8.53 1.85 -18.22
CA LEU A 26 8.09 1.25 -16.95
C LEU A 26 6.77 1.88 -16.50
N LYS A 27 6.60 3.19 -16.72
CA LYS A 27 5.35 3.89 -16.37
C LYS A 27 4.16 3.38 -17.15
N SER A 28 4.32 3.06 -18.43
CA SER A 28 3.23 2.53 -19.27
C SER A 28 2.76 1.13 -18.86
N GLN A 29 3.53 0.42 -18.03
CA GLN A 29 3.18 -0.92 -17.54
C GLN A 29 2.37 -0.92 -16.24
N LEU A 30 2.29 0.24 -15.56
CA LEU A 30 1.44 0.40 -14.37
C LEU A 30 -0.03 0.35 -14.76
N GLY A 31 -0.84 -0.32 -13.94
CA GLY A 31 -2.30 -0.19 -14.03
C GLY A 31 -2.75 1.26 -13.85
N GLU A 32 -3.85 1.64 -14.49
CA GLU A 32 -4.32 3.03 -14.58
C GLU A 32 -4.40 3.76 -13.22
N ALA A 33 -5.02 3.13 -12.22
CA ALA A 33 -5.13 3.70 -10.86
C ALA A 33 -3.76 3.93 -10.21
N TRP A 34 -2.83 2.99 -10.37
CA TRP A 34 -1.48 3.09 -9.83
C TRP A 34 -0.65 4.15 -10.55
N LEU A 35 -0.83 4.28 -11.87
CA LEU A 35 -0.16 5.28 -12.68
C LEU A 35 -0.60 6.69 -12.30
N ARG A 36 -1.91 6.90 -12.07
CA ARG A 36 -2.45 8.19 -11.62
C ARG A 36 -1.81 8.58 -10.29
N ASP A 37 -1.92 7.73 -9.29
CA ASP A 37 -1.40 8.01 -7.95
C ASP A 37 0.13 8.19 -7.95
N TYR A 38 0.86 7.46 -8.81
CA TYR A 38 2.30 7.67 -9.00
C TYR A 38 2.61 9.03 -9.62
N LYS A 39 1.86 9.49 -10.63
CA LYS A 39 2.03 10.82 -11.24
C LYS A 39 1.77 11.95 -10.24
N ASP A 40 0.85 11.73 -9.31
CA ASP A 40 0.49 12.67 -8.25
C ASP A 40 1.51 12.67 -7.09
N ASN A 41 2.58 11.86 -7.18
CA ASN A 41 3.60 11.66 -6.14
C ASN A 41 3.04 11.08 -4.82
N ASN A 42 1.96 10.29 -4.93
CA ASN A 42 1.39 9.62 -3.76
C ASN A 42 2.16 8.38 -3.34
N PHE A 43 3.18 7.94 -4.10
CA PHE A 43 4.02 6.80 -3.73
C PHE A 43 5.45 7.22 -3.43
N PHE A 44 6.01 6.68 -2.34
CA PHE A 44 7.40 6.90 -1.98
C PHE A 44 8.00 5.68 -1.26
N LEU A 45 9.33 5.59 -1.26
CA LEU A 45 10.08 4.52 -0.60
C LEU A 45 10.82 5.06 0.62
N VAL A 46 10.73 4.33 1.73
CA VAL A 46 11.55 4.54 2.94
C VAL A 46 12.06 3.18 3.38
N ASP A 47 13.37 3.01 3.53
CA ASP A 47 13.99 1.75 3.98
C ASP A 47 13.49 0.49 3.24
N SER A 48 13.30 0.59 1.93
CA SER A 48 12.75 -0.47 1.07
C SER A 48 11.31 -0.91 1.41
N LEU A 49 10.55 -0.04 2.06
CA LEU A 49 9.11 -0.15 2.25
C LEU A 49 8.40 0.87 1.35
N LEU A 50 7.33 0.43 0.70
CA LEU A 50 6.52 1.27 -0.17
C LEU A 50 5.39 1.88 0.64
N TYR A 51 5.29 3.20 0.61
CA TYR A 51 4.23 3.96 1.24
C TYR A 51 3.34 4.61 0.19
N HIS A 52 2.06 4.72 0.52
CA HIS A 52 1.07 5.48 -0.24
C HIS A 52 0.54 6.64 0.60
N ILE A 53 0.36 7.80 -0.03
CA ILE A 53 -0.22 8.99 0.56
C ILE A 53 -1.66 9.10 0.06
N GLU A 54 -2.58 9.17 1.01
CA GLU A 54 -3.97 9.48 0.74
C GLU A 54 -4.42 10.63 1.66
N LYS A 55 -4.84 11.74 1.05
CA LYS A 55 -5.20 13.00 1.74
C LYS A 55 -4.03 13.57 2.56
N HIS A 56 -3.97 13.23 3.85
CA HIS A 56 -2.96 13.70 4.81
C HIS A 56 -2.34 12.56 5.61
N THR A 57 -2.54 11.32 5.15
CA THR A 57 -2.08 10.12 5.84
C THR A 57 -1.18 9.33 4.90
N SER A 58 -0.06 8.85 5.44
CA SER A 58 0.84 7.94 4.75
C SER A 58 0.72 6.55 5.35
N SER A 59 0.42 5.57 4.51
CA SER A 59 0.13 4.21 4.94
C SER A 59 1.03 3.22 4.20
N LEU A 60 1.39 2.13 4.88
CA LEU A 60 2.24 1.10 4.28
C LEU A 60 1.50 0.41 3.15
N THR A 61 2.05 0.37 1.95
CA THR A 61 1.48 -0.40 0.84
C THR A 61 1.70 -1.88 1.10
N VAL A 62 0.61 -2.63 1.25
CA VAL A 62 0.61 -4.08 1.46
C VAL A 62 -0.08 -4.74 0.26
N VAL A 63 0.45 -5.85 -0.24
CA VAL A 63 -0.13 -6.53 -1.41
C VAL A 63 -0.21 -8.04 -1.27
N ASP A 64 0.31 -8.57 -0.17
CA ASP A 64 0.28 -10.00 0.12
C ASP A 64 -0.93 -10.32 0.99
N ARG A 65 -1.67 -11.35 0.58
CA ARG A 65 -2.94 -11.69 1.22
C ARG A 65 -2.75 -12.15 2.66
N ASP A 66 -1.68 -12.89 2.96
CA ASP A 66 -1.43 -13.38 4.31
C ASP A 66 -1.12 -12.20 5.24
N HIS A 67 -0.34 -11.23 4.75
CA HIS A 67 -0.09 -9.99 5.49
C HIS A 67 -1.36 -9.14 5.67
N ILE A 68 -2.19 -9.02 4.64
CA ILE A 68 -3.48 -8.30 4.73
C ILE A 68 -4.38 -8.97 5.77
N SER A 69 -4.54 -10.30 5.71
CA SER A 69 -5.32 -11.08 6.67
C SER A 69 -4.81 -10.91 8.09
N LEU A 70 -3.49 -10.94 8.30
CA LEU A 70 -2.90 -10.71 9.61
C LEU A 70 -3.19 -9.30 10.14
N ILE A 71 -3.03 -8.26 9.30
CA ILE A 71 -3.33 -6.88 9.69
C ILE A 71 -4.81 -6.71 10.06
N LEU A 72 -5.71 -7.32 9.28
CA LEU A 72 -7.15 -7.29 9.56
C LEU A 72 -7.48 -7.99 10.87
N GLN A 73 -6.91 -9.18 11.10
CA GLN A 73 -7.07 -9.91 12.35
C GLN A 73 -6.55 -9.10 13.54
N GLU A 74 -5.36 -8.52 13.46
CA GLU A 74 -4.79 -7.71 14.54
C GLU A 74 -5.61 -6.44 14.79
N CYS A 75 -6.11 -5.77 13.74
CA CYS A 75 -6.94 -4.58 13.90
C CYS A 75 -8.31 -4.89 14.54
N HIS A 76 -8.87 -6.08 14.27
CA HIS A 76 -10.18 -6.50 14.75
C HIS A 76 -10.14 -7.21 16.11
N ALA A 77 -9.13 -8.05 16.35
CA ALA A 77 -9.06 -8.97 17.48
C ALA A 77 -8.27 -8.44 18.68
N TYR A 78 -7.69 -7.23 18.60
CA TYR A 78 -6.83 -6.70 19.67
C TYR A 78 -7.59 -6.60 21.02
N PRO A 79 -7.30 -7.47 22.02
CA PRO A 79 -8.14 -7.62 23.22
C PRO A 79 -8.12 -6.39 24.14
N TYR A 80 -7.04 -5.60 24.06
CA TYR A 80 -6.83 -4.43 24.92
C TYR A 80 -7.68 -3.21 24.55
N MET A 81 -8.44 -3.22 23.45
CA MET A 81 -9.22 -2.06 23.00
C MET A 81 -10.73 -2.30 22.88
N GLY A 82 -11.21 -3.49 23.31
CA GLY A 82 -12.59 -3.92 23.11
C GLY A 82 -12.84 -4.36 21.67
N HIS A 83 -13.70 -5.38 21.48
CA HIS A 83 -14.13 -5.82 20.15
C HIS A 83 -14.60 -4.61 19.33
N MET A 84 -13.82 -4.24 18.31
CA MET A 84 -14.10 -3.04 17.53
C MET A 84 -15.23 -3.32 16.53
N SER A 85 -16.14 -2.36 16.37
CA SER A 85 -17.06 -2.39 15.23
C SER A 85 -16.28 -2.36 13.91
N GLU A 86 -16.89 -2.88 12.86
CA GLU A 86 -16.31 -2.92 11.51
C GLU A 86 -15.78 -1.54 11.06
N ASP A 87 -16.53 -0.47 11.34
CA ASP A 87 -16.15 0.91 11.00
C ASP A 87 -14.89 1.40 11.71
N ARG A 88 -14.68 1.00 12.97
CA ARG A 88 -13.46 1.36 13.71
C ARG A 88 -12.26 0.57 13.20
N THR A 89 -12.46 -0.68 12.82
CA THR A 89 -11.44 -1.52 12.18
C THR A 89 -11.00 -0.91 10.85
N LYS A 90 -11.94 -0.49 10.00
CA LYS A 90 -11.65 0.18 8.71
C LYS A 90 -10.81 1.44 8.89
N LYS A 91 -11.17 2.32 9.83
CA LYS A 91 -10.40 3.54 10.13
C LYS A 91 -8.96 3.25 10.56
N ARG A 92 -8.77 2.23 11.39
CA ARG A 92 -7.44 1.82 11.88
C ARG A 92 -6.58 1.20 10.78
N VAL A 93 -7.19 0.40 9.91
CA VAL A 93 -6.52 -0.15 8.74
C VAL A 93 -6.06 0.99 7.83
N ALA A 94 -6.95 1.94 7.50
CA ALA A 94 -6.64 3.08 6.64
C ALA A 94 -5.46 3.93 7.14
N SER A 95 -5.30 4.07 8.46
CA SER A 95 -4.18 4.80 9.07
C SER A 95 -2.86 4.03 9.12
N THR A 96 -2.87 2.73 8.80
CA THR A 96 -1.72 1.83 9.01
C THR A 96 -1.23 1.23 7.70
N ALA A 97 -2.16 0.78 6.85
CA ALA A 97 -1.89 0.03 5.64
C ALA A 97 -2.82 0.44 4.51
N TRP A 98 -2.33 0.31 3.28
CA TRP A 98 -3.05 0.58 2.05
C TRP A 98 -2.85 -0.59 1.08
N TRP A 99 -3.90 -0.96 0.35
CA TRP A 99 -3.83 -1.90 -0.77
C TRP A 99 -4.88 -1.55 -1.84
N PRO A 100 -4.74 -2.05 -3.08
CA PRO A 100 -5.73 -1.78 -4.12
C PRO A 100 -7.11 -2.28 -3.73
N LYS A 101 -8.14 -1.45 -3.97
CA LYS A 101 -9.54 -1.78 -3.69
C LYS A 101 -9.80 -2.12 -2.21
N TRP A 102 -9.04 -1.53 -1.28
CA TRP A 102 -9.18 -1.83 0.14
C TRP A 102 -10.53 -1.41 0.74
N GLU A 103 -11.19 -0.40 0.17
CA GLU A 103 -12.53 0.05 0.60
C GLU A 103 -13.70 -0.76 0.00
N GLN A 104 -13.43 -1.81 -0.78
CA GLN A 104 -14.48 -2.64 -1.41
C GLN A 104 -14.94 -3.79 -0.52
#